data_AF-A0A925AJU0-F1
#
_entry.id   AF-A0A925AJU0-F1
#
_cell.length_a   1.000
_cell.length_b   1.000
_cell.length_c   1.000
_cell.angle_alpha   90.00
_cell.angle_beta   90.00
_cell.angle_gamma   90.00
#
_symmetry.space_group_name_H-M   'P 1'
#
loop_
_entity.id
_entity.type
_entity.pdbx_description
1 polymer ?
#
loop_
_entity_poly.entity_id
_entity_poly.type
_entity_poly.pdbx_seq_one_letter_code
_entity_poly.pdbx_strand_id
1 'polypeptide(L)' 'LERRAPTSSESAAAYENFCVLDIGIHRIEWLYLHSQHKRRALFEIDQPAWSSHWLTP' A
#
# COMPACT_ATOMS: atom_id res chain seq x y z
N LEU A 1 -5.60 -2.54 -26.27
CA LEU A 1 -4.22 -2.79 -25.77
C LEU A 1 -4.05 -4.30 -25.65
N GLU A 2 -3.42 -4.92 -26.64
CA GLU A 2 -3.16 -6.36 -26.62
C GLU A 2 -2.14 -6.69 -25.52
N ARG A 3 -2.47 -7.70 -24.71
CA ARG A 3 -1.57 -8.26 -23.69
C ARG A 3 -0.69 -9.31 -24.35
N ARG A 4 0.47 -8.92 -24.90
CA ARG A 4 1.51 -9.88 -25.31
C ARG A 4 2.47 -10.18 -24.17
N ALA A 5 2.97 -11.41 -24.12
CA ALA A 5 4.10 -11.74 -23.25
C ALA A 5 5.38 -11.05 -23.76
N PRO A 6 6.25 -10.54 -22.86
CA PRO A 6 7.54 -10.02 -23.25
C PRO A 6 8.43 -11.15 -23.78
N THR A 7 9.30 -10.80 -24.73
CA THR A 7 10.36 -11.70 -25.22
C THR A 7 11.43 -11.89 -24.14
N SER A 8 12.27 -12.92 -24.29
CA SER A 8 13.37 -13.17 -23.36
C SER A 8 14.35 -12.00 -23.26
N SER A 9 14.59 -11.27 -24.37
CA SER A 9 15.46 -10.09 -24.39
C SER A 9 14.86 -8.92 -23.59
N GLU A 10 13.56 -8.69 -23.73
CA GLU A 10 12.83 -7.64 -22.98
C GLU A 10 12.80 -7.94 -21.48
N SER A 11 12.60 -9.20 -21.10
CA SER A 11 12.69 -9.62 -19.69
C SER A 11 14.12 -9.53 -19.15
N ALA A 12 15.13 -9.86 -19.97
CA ALA A 12 16.53 -9.81 -19.58
C ALA A 12 16.98 -8.39 -19.20
N ALA A 13 16.60 -7.40 -20.00
CA ALA A 13 16.89 -5.99 -19.74
C ALA A 13 16.22 -5.48 -18.45
N ALA A 14 15.09 -6.06 -18.04
CA ALA A 14 14.40 -5.68 -16.82
C ALA A 14 15.09 -6.20 -15.55
N TYR A 15 15.87 -7.29 -15.62
CA TYR A 15 16.50 -7.89 -14.43
C TYR A 15 17.50 -6.97 -13.75
N GLU A 16 18.22 -6.12 -14.50
CA GLU A 16 19.18 -5.17 -13.93
C GLU A 16 18.52 -4.24 -12.89
N ASN A 17 17.25 -3.90 -13.10
CA ASN A 17 16.48 -3.02 -12.23
C ASN A 17 15.36 -3.74 -11.47
N PHE A 18 15.31 -5.08 -11.54
CA PHE A 18 14.28 -5.86 -10.90
C PHE A 18 14.63 -6.06 -9.42
N CYS A 19 13.71 -5.66 -8.55
CA CYS A 19 13.78 -6.02 -7.14
C CYS A 19 12.38 -6.34 -6.61
N VAL A 20 12.34 -7.14 -5.53
CA VAL A 20 11.14 -7.38 -4.75
C VAL A 20 11.19 -6.47 -3.53
N LEU A 21 10.10 -5.75 -3.29
CA LEU A 21 9.94 -4.97 -2.07
C LEU A 21 9.11 -5.77 -1.09
N ASP A 22 9.70 -6.08 0.06
CA ASP A 22 8.98 -6.55 1.23
C ASP A 22 8.70 -5.33 2.13
N ILE A 23 7.41 -5.03 2.35
CA ILE A 23 6.98 -3.82 3.05
C ILE A 23 6.09 -4.23 4.22
N GLY A 24 6.60 -4.01 5.44
CA GLY A 24 5.80 -4.07 6.65
C GLY A 24 5.00 -2.79 6.85
N ILE A 25 3.69 -2.92 7.04
CA ILE A 25 2.85 -1.79 7.45
C ILE A 25 2.89 -1.72 8.97
N HIS A 26 3.36 -0.60 9.51
CA HIS A 26 3.32 -0.32 10.95
C HIS A 26 2.14 0.57 11.33
N ARG A 27 1.67 1.37 10.38
CA ARG A 27 0.59 2.34 10.59
C ARG A 27 -0.15 2.58 9.29
N ILE A 28 -1.47 2.62 9.36
CA ILE A 28 -2.32 3.02 8.24
C ILE A 28 -3.38 3.98 8.73
N GLU A 29 -3.58 5.06 7.98
CA GLU A 29 -4.66 6.00 8.22
C GLU A 29 -5.74 5.82 7.16
N TRP A 30 -6.98 5.65 7.61
CA TRP A 30 -8.14 5.59 6.75
C TRP A 30 -8.86 6.93 6.77
N LEU A 31 -9.09 7.48 5.58
CA LEU A 31 -9.85 8.71 5.37
C LEU A 31 -11.14 8.40 4.62
N TYR A 32 -12.27 8.80 5.22
CA TYR A 32 -13.57 8.79 4.56
C TYR A 32 -14.07 10.21 4.35
N LEU A 33 -14.25 10.54 3.07
CA LEU A 33 -14.76 11.82 2.61
C LEU A 33 -16.26 11.68 2.31
N HIS A 34 -17.09 12.19 3.21
CA HIS A 34 -18.51 12.41 2.95
C HIS A 34 -18.73 13.91 2.75
N SER A 35 -19.75 14.28 1.96
CA SER A 35 -20.04 15.69 1.61
C SER A 35 -20.27 16.59 2.83
N GLN A 36 -20.70 16.02 3.96
CA GLN A 36 -21.00 16.74 5.20
C GLN A 36 -20.04 16.42 6.36
N HIS A 37 -19.31 15.30 6.28
CA HIS A 37 -18.46 14.83 7.38
C HIS A 37 -17.20 14.18 6.85
N LYS A 38 -16.10 14.41 7.53
CA LYS A 38 -14.85 13.67 7.32
C LYS A 38 -14.65 12.76 8.51
N ARG A 39 -14.19 11.54 8.26
CA ARG A 39 -13.79 10.60 9.33
C ARG A 39 -12.38 10.14 9.04
N ARG A 40 -11.56 10.14 10.07
CA ARG A 40 -10.19 9.65 10.02
C ARG A 40 -10.02 8.61 11.11
N ALA A 41 -9.56 7.42 10.75
CA ALA A 41 -9.20 6.37 11.70
C ALA A 41 -7.74 6.03 11.53
N LEU A 42 -7.03 5.90 12.65
CA LEU A 42 -5.68 5.41 12.66
C LEU A 42 -5.63 3.98 13.18
N PHE A 43 -4.85 3.15 12.49
CA PHE A 43 -4.50 1.80 12.91
C PHE A 43 -2.98 1.72 13.05
N GLU A 44 -2.51 1.22 14.18
CA GLU A 44 -1.09 1.04 14.50
C GLU A 44 -0.85 -0.42 14.90
N ILE A 45 0.22 -1.01 14.36
CA ILE A 45 0.62 -2.40 14.61
C ILE A 45 1.81 -2.39 15.56
N ASP A 46 1.55 -2.74 16.82
CA ASP A 46 2.52 -2.88 17.89
C ASP A 46 2.56 -4.35 18.32
N GLN A 47 3.37 -5.17 17.64
CA GLN A 47 3.38 -6.64 17.83
C GLN A 47 3.52 -7.02 19.32
N PRO A 48 2.67 -7.95 19.84
CA PRO A 48 1.70 -8.80 19.15
C PRO A 48 0.29 -8.20 18.99
N ALA A 49 0.10 -6.94 19.37
CA ALA A 49 -1.20 -6.27 19.38
C ALA A 49 -1.35 -5.29 18.20
N TRP A 50 -2.58 -4.81 18.03
CA TRP A 50 -2.86 -3.67 17.18
C TRP A 50 -3.77 -2.72 17.95
N SER A 51 -3.62 -1.44 17.70
CA SER A 51 -4.46 -0.40 18.27
C SER A 51 -5.19 0.36 17.17
N SER A 52 -6.34 0.93 17.52
CA SER A 52 -7.07 1.82 16.62
C SER A 52 -7.71 2.96 17.37
N HIS A 53 -7.69 4.16 16.80
CA HIS A 53 -8.38 5.32 17.35
C HIS A 53 -8.90 6.26 16.27
N TRP A 54 -9.99 6.95 16.58
CA TRP A 54 -10.51 8.02 15.73
C TRP A 54 -9.63 9.25 15.85
N LEU A 55 -9.32 9.87 14.71
CA LEU A 55 -8.64 11.15 14.63
C LEU A 55 -9.67 12.26 14.37
N THR A 56 -9.38 13.45 14.88
CA THR A 56 -10.12 14.64 14.48
C THR A 56 -9.90 14.88 12.97
N PRO A 57 -10.99 15.05 12.20
CA PRO A 57 -10.90 15.22 10.75
C PRO A 57 -10.07 16.42 10.28
#